data_AF-A0AAJ0HK36-F1
#
_entry.id   AF-A0AAJ0HK36-F1
#
_cell.length_a   1.000
_cell.length_b   1.000
_cell.length_c   1.000
_cell.angle_alpha   90.00
_cell.angle_beta   90.00
_cell.angle_gamma   90.00
#
_symmetry.space_group_name_H-M   'P 1'
#
loop_
_entity.id
_entity.type
_entity.pdbx_description
1 polymer ?
#
loop_
_entity_poly.entity_id
_entity_poly.type
_entity_poly.pdbx_seq_one_letter_code
_entity_poly.pdbx_strand_id
1 'polypeptide(L)'
;MAIFNTRLISPSFNARTINATPSFPTMTIYWNPDQLLQITGKAKRGEIQCSGLTRGNGPRCGFEKWSQNPDNKAVQTLLPSLAAKPFSKVTPQDLLYLAELCLCRDWHANQKHTVAGKWEKIVRQAAAQVALPAPPCPQTAEIKIDHPPVFGSFSILTPPSTQSSSQNTSFSVEDPTPVPTWSSAKEMISNLQKKLTAAKSELDATQQKLAALNFDEGILEAAEEKLESVQEQLSRSTAERKMLAEERRREYEALQENLATTHETHDALMKRKDIELKTTQGRLESSQQLNDEKDREIQVLRDQLAAAQIDNATLMNLMKDNANRLENYHEHARKLIRQKDAELEQERERLTGSASEKQRLSGENAGLTQRLHDLHLALQVAEDRASRLQGQLLEAEKSVIGREVVLHQKQNSSSRWTHRLRGWIRKVRASAYY
;
A
#
# COMPACT_ATOMS: atom_id res chain seq x y z
N MET A 1 -3.91 -6.17 39.80
CA MET A 1 -4.22 -7.18 38.77
C MET A 1 -5.64 -7.68 39.00
N ALA A 2 -6.59 -7.24 38.19
CA ALA A 2 -7.98 -7.67 38.24
C ALA A 2 -8.38 -8.15 36.84
N ILE A 3 -8.81 -9.41 36.76
CA ILE A 3 -9.19 -10.11 35.52
C ILE A 3 -10.70 -9.92 35.35
N PHE A 4 -11.12 -9.18 34.32
CA PHE A 4 -12.52 -9.11 33.92
C PHE A 4 -12.82 -10.23 32.93
N ASN A 5 -13.74 -11.10 33.35
CA ASN A 5 -14.20 -12.28 32.64
C ASN A 5 -15.58 -11.97 32.06
N THR A 6 -15.67 -11.55 30.80
CA THR A 6 -16.94 -11.27 30.13
C THR A 6 -17.40 -12.47 29.31
N ARG A 7 -18.40 -13.18 29.84
CA ARG A 7 -19.21 -14.18 29.14
C ARG A 7 -20.07 -13.48 28.09
N LEU A 8 -19.95 -13.91 26.83
CA LEU A 8 -20.86 -13.54 25.75
C LEU A 8 -22.10 -14.45 25.79
N ILE A 9 -23.25 -13.82 25.97
CA ILE A 9 -24.59 -14.43 25.88
C ILE A 9 -25.04 -14.28 24.42
N SER A 10 -25.33 -15.39 23.76
CA SER A 10 -25.93 -15.43 22.42
C SER A 10 -27.41 -15.02 22.50
N PRO A 11 -27.90 -14.07 21.67
CA PRO A 11 -29.34 -13.84 21.56
C PRO A 11 -29.96 -14.79 20.53
N SER A 12 -31.00 -15.49 20.95
CA SER A 12 -31.91 -16.26 20.10
C SER A 12 -32.68 -15.34 19.16
N PHE A 13 -32.53 -15.54 17.85
CA PHE A 13 -33.31 -14.83 16.83
C PHE A 13 -34.68 -15.48 16.64
N ASN A 14 -35.74 -14.75 16.97
CA ASN A 14 -37.12 -15.09 16.62
C ASN A 14 -37.33 -14.87 15.12
N ALA A 15 -37.72 -15.94 14.42
CA ALA A 15 -38.11 -15.89 13.01
C ALA A 15 -39.46 -15.16 12.87
N ARG A 16 -39.40 -13.93 12.34
CA ARG A 16 -40.58 -13.17 11.91
C ARG A 16 -40.69 -13.29 10.40
N THR A 17 -41.74 -13.95 9.93
CA THR A 17 -42.08 -14.12 8.51
C THR A 17 -42.44 -12.75 7.92
N ILE A 18 -41.58 -12.19 7.07
CA ILE A 18 -41.85 -10.98 6.30
C ILE A 18 -42.09 -11.42 4.86
N ASN A 19 -43.33 -11.28 4.39
CA ASN A 19 -43.67 -11.38 2.98
C ASN A 19 -43.08 -10.16 2.25
N ALA A 20 -41.82 -10.28 1.79
CA ALA A 20 -41.17 -9.27 0.97
C ALA A 20 -41.39 -9.60 -0.50
N THR A 21 -42.16 -8.75 -1.19
CA THR A 21 -42.21 -8.68 -2.65
C THR A 21 -40.77 -8.47 -3.15
N PRO A 22 -40.26 -9.26 -4.11
CA PRO A 22 -38.89 -9.13 -4.58
C PRO A 22 -38.74 -7.81 -5.34
N SER A 23 -38.30 -6.77 -4.65
CA SER A 23 -37.78 -5.56 -5.29
C SER A 23 -36.49 -5.97 -6.00
N PHE A 24 -36.49 -5.88 -7.33
CA PHE A 24 -35.27 -6.04 -8.12
C PHE A 24 -34.16 -5.17 -7.50
N PRO A 25 -32.96 -5.72 -7.28
CA PRO A 25 -31.86 -4.95 -6.72
C PRO A 25 -31.61 -3.76 -7.63
N THR A 26 -31.93 -2.56 -7.14
CA THR A 26 -31.49 -1.31 -7.78
C THR A 26 -30.00 -1.43 -7.93
N MET A 27 -29.52 -1.50 -9.18
CA MET A 27 -28.09 -1.50 -9.47
C MET A 27 -27.47 -0.26 -8.83
N THR A 28 -26.86 -0.46 -7.66
CA THR A 28 -26.08 0.58 -7.00
C THR A 28 -24.87 0.81 -7.87
N ILE A 29 -24.90 1.90 -8.63
CA ILE A 29 -23.79 2.33 -9.46
C ILE A 29 -22.63 2.61 -8.52
N TYR A 30 -21.67 1.69 -8.52
CA TYR A 30 -20.46 1.79 -7.74
C TYR A 30 -19.59 2.88 -8.36
N TRP A 31 -19.33 3.95 -7.60
CA TRP A 31 -18.44 5.02 -8.02
C TRP A 31 -17.26 5.13 -7.06
N ASN A 32 -16.11 5.55 -7.59
CA ASN A 32 -14.90 5.72 -6.81
C ASN A 32 -14.66 7.22 -6.55
N PRO A 33 -14.94 7.73 -5.34
CA PRO A 33 -14.74 9.14 -5.00
C PRO A 33 -13.29 9.57 -5.10
N ASP A 34 -12.35 8.66 -4.87
CA ASP A 34 -10.93 8.96 -4.95
C ASP A 34 -10.50 9.35 -6.37
N GLN A 35 -10.93 8.54 -7.36
CA GLN A 35 -10.63 8.79 -8.77
C GLN A 35 -11.44 9.98 -9.33
N LEU A 36 -12.72 10.07 -9.00
CA LEU A 36 -13.59 11.12 -9.54
C LEU A 36 -13.18 12.51 -9.04
N LEU A 37 -12.83 12.62 -7.76
CA LEU A 37 -12.43 13.88 -7.13
C LEU A 37 -10.93 14.14 -7.21
N GLN A 38 -10.16 13.20 -7.77
CA GLN A 38 -8.70 13.25 -7.94
C GLN A 38 -7.95 13.48 -6.62
N ILE A 39 -8.38 12.75 -5.59
CA ILE A 39 -7.90 12.88 -4.21
C ILE A 39 -6.51 12.26 -4.06
N THR A 40 -6.28 11.09 -4.66
CA THR A 40 -4.97 10.45 -4.81
C THR A 40 -4.44 10.56 -6.25
N GLY A 41 -3.15 10.89 -6.43
CA GLY A 41 -2.52 10.88 -7.76
C GLY A 41 -1.33 11.82 -7.94
N LYS A 42 -0.96 12.12 -9.20
CA LYS A 42 0.04 13.13 -9.56
C LYS A 42 -0.65 14.47 -9.85
N ALA A 43 -0.40 15.49 -9.04
CA ALA A 43 -1.05 16.80 -9.18
C ALA A 43 -0.69 17.45 -10.51
N LYS A 44 -1.70 17.97 -11.23
CA LYS A 44 -1.44 18.99 -12.25
C LYS A 44 -1.27 20.35 -11.56
N ARG A 45 -0.54 21.26 -12.20
CA ARG A 45 -0.26 22.59 -11.65
C ARG A 45 -1.56 23.35 -11.41
N GLY A 46 -1.88 23.65 -10.14
CA GLY A 46 -3.09 24.39 -9.75
C GLY A 46 -4.25 23.51 -9.22
N GLU A 47 -4.08 22.20 -9.18
CA GLU A 47 -5.01 21.28 -8.54
C GLU A 47 -4.58 21.00 -7.09
N ILE A 48 -5.57 20.96 -6.18
CA ILE A 48 -5.36 20.65 -4.78
C ILE A 48 -5.52 19.15 -4.64
N GLN A 49 -4.44 18.45 -4.31
CA GLN A 49 -4.47 17.03 -4.01
C GLN A 49 -4.39 16.81 -2.50
N CYS A 50 -5.19 15.85 -2.03
CA CYS A 50 -5.08 15.38 -0.66
C CYS A 50 -3.74 14.65 -0.53
N SER A 51 -3.47 13.65 -1.37
CA SER A 51 -2.25 12.84 -1.32
C SER A 51 -1.46 12.92 -2.63
N GLY A 52 -0.26 13.50 -2.60
CA GLY A 52 0.60 13.54 -3.77
C GLY A 52 2.05 13.88 -3.47
N LEU A 53 2.98 13.15 -4.10
CA LEU A 53 4.40 13.47 -4.16
C LEU A 53 4.58 14.67 -5.10
N THR A 54 4.77 15.87 -4.56
CA THR A 54 5.11 17.04 -5.38
C THR A 54 6.46 16.85 -6.05
N ARG A 55 6.48 16.85 -7.39
CA ARG A 55 7.71 16.83 -8.21
C ARG A 55 8.42 18.18 -8.14
N GLY A 56 9.25 18.38 -7.12
CA GLY A 56 10.25 19.45 -7.08
C GLY A 56 9.73 20.81 -6.58
N ASN A 57 10.54 21.40 -5.69
CA ASN A 57 10.44 22.74 -5.06
C ASN A 57 9.55 22.88 -3.81
N GLY A 58 10.05 22.31 -2.70
CA GLY A 58 9.78 22.75 -1.32
C GLY A 58 8.42 22.32 -0.72
N PRO A 59 8.33 22.22 0.62
CA PRO A 59 7.15 21.69 1.31
C PRO A 59 6.01 22.71 1.26
N ARG A 60 5.16 22.65 0.24
CA ARG A 60 3.95 23.50 0.15
C ARG A 60 2.80 23.06 1.06
N CYS A 61 3.00 21.99 1.82
CA CYS A 61 2.24 21.57 2.99
C CYS A 61 3.12 20.49 3.63
N GLY A 62 3.32 20.51 4.95
CA GLY A 62 4.15 19.53 5.69
C GLY A 62 3.59 18.10 5.74
N PHE A 63 3.03 17.59 4.64
CA PHE A 63 2.53 16.22 4.49
C PHE A 63 3.66 15.19 4.29
N GLU A 64 4.89 15.53 4.67
CA GLU A 64 6.10 14.72 4.45
C GLU A 64 6.05 13.37 5.19
N LYS A 65 5.06 13.18 6.08
CA LYS A 65 4.72 11.89 6.67
C LYS A 65 3.22 11.60 6.55
N TRP A 66 2.74 11.45 5.31
CA TRP A 66 1.37 11.02 4.99
C TRP A 66 0.91 9.80 5.82
N SER A 67 1.81 8.85 6.09
CA SER A 67 1.53 7.65 6.90
C SER A 67 1.35 7.91 8.40
N GLN A 68 1.72 9.08 8.92
CA GLN A 68 1.68 9.41 10.35
C GLN A 68 0.61 10.45 10.72
N ASN A 69 -0.07 11.04 9.74
CA ASN A 69 -1.10 12.06 9.99
C ASN A 69 -2.46 11.40 10.34
N PRO A 70 -3.08 11.70 11.50
CA PRO A 70 -4.40 11.18 11.86
C PRO A 70 -5.49 11.55 10.85
N ASP A 71 -5.38 12.69 10.16
CA ASP A 71 -6.36 13.16 9.18
C ASP A 71 -6.38 12.23 7.94
N ASN A 72 -5.26 11.59 7.58
CA ASN A 72 -5.21 10.61 6.48
C ASN A 72 -6.04 9.35 6.80
N LYS A 73 -5.97 8.84 8.03
CA LYS A 73 -6.82 7.72 8.46
C LYS A 73 -8.31 8.09 8.39
N ALA A 74 -8.65 9.34 8.70
CA ALA A 74 -10.01 9.85 8.56
C ALA A 74 -10.44 9.91 7.08
N VAL A 75 -9.57 10.37 6.16
CA VAL A 75 -9.83 10.33 4.70
C VAL A 75 -10.04 8.89 4.21
N GLN A 76 -9.16 7.95 4.59
CA GLN A 76 -9.27 6.54 4.22
C GLN A 76 -10.55 5.88 4.74
N THR A 77 -11.10 6.38 5.85
CA THR A 77 -12.38 5.90 6.39
C THR A 77 -13.58 6.57 5.70
N LEU A 78 -13.45 7.85 5.34
CA LEU A 78 -14.52 8.64 4.73
C LEU A 78 -14.76 8.28 3.27
N LEU A 79 -13.72 7.97 2.49
CA LEU A 79 -13.85 7.63 1.07
C LEU A 79 -14.73 6.40 0.82
N PRO A 80 -14.57 5.26 1.51
CA PRO A 80 -15.50 4.12 1.39
C PRO A 80 -16.94 4.48 1.78
N SER A 81 -17.11 5.32 2.80
CA SER A 81 -18.44 5.79 3.22
C SER A 81 -19.13 6.62 2.14
N LEU A 82 -18.37 7.47 1.43
CA LEU A 82 -18.86 8.22 0.27
C LEU A 82 -19.16 7.33 -0.93
N ALA A 83 -18.29 6.35 -1.22
CA ALA A 83 -18.47 5.39 -2.31
C ALA A 83 -19.74 4.54 -2.14
N ALA A 84 -20.11 4.23 -0.89
CA ALA A 84 -21.33 3.49 -0.57
C ALA A 84 -22.63 4.31 -0.76
N LYS A 85 -22.54 5.65 -0.85
CA LYS A 85 -23.69 6.52 -1.12
C LYS A 85 -23.84 6.74 -2.63
N PRO A 86 -25.05 6.71 -3.21
CA PRO A 86 -25.25 7.17 -4.59
C PRO A 86 -24.93 8.67 -4.69
N PHE A 87 -24.53 9.14 -5.88
CA PHE A 87 -24.14 10.54 -6.11
C PHE A 87 -25.16 11.56 -5.60
N SER A 88 -26.46 11.26 -5.73
CA SER A 88 -27.56 12.12 -5.28
C SER A 88 -27.68 12.26 -3.76
N LYS A 89 -27.05 11.38 -2.98
CA LYS A 89 -27.05 11.39 -1.51
C LYS A 89 -25.76 11.96 -0.91
N VAL A 90 -24.79 12.34 -1.74
CA VAL A 90 -23.57 13.02 -1.27
C VAL A 90 -23.92 14.47 -0.99
N THR A 91 -23.72 14.91 0.26
CA THR A 91 -24.06 16.29 0.66
C THR A 91 -22.87 17.23 0.49
N PRO A 92 -23.10 18.55 0.33
CA PRO A 92 -22.01 19.54 0.34
C PRO A 92 -21.19 19.49 1.63
N GLN A 93 -21.80 19.12 2.76
CA GLN A 93 -21.13 19.00 4.04
C GLN A 93 -20.15 17.81 4.07
N ASP A 94 -20.50 16.68 3.43
CA ASP A 94 -19.59 15.54 3.31
C ASP A 94 -18.33 15.93 2.51
N LEU A 95 -18.50 16.72 1.43
CA LEU A 95 -17.41 17.20 0.58
C LEU A 95 -16.57 18.28 1.26
N LEU A 96 -17.20 19.15 2.07
CA LEU A 96 -16.50 20.15 2.86
C LEU A 96 -15.62 19.50 3.93
N TYR A 97 -16.16 18.49 4.63
CA TYR A 97 -15.41 17.73 5.61
C TYR A 97 -14.23 16.99 4.97
N LEU A 98 -14.45 16.37 3.80
CA LEU A 98 -13.37 15.77 3.02
C LEU A 98 -12.29 16.80 2.63
N ALA A 99 -12.69 18.00 2.20
CA ALA A 99 -11.76 19.06 1.82
C ALA A 99 -10.94 19.55 3.03
N GLU A 100 -11.55 19.67 4.21
CA GLU A 100 -10.85 20.02 5.46
C GLU A 100 -9.76 19.02 5.83
N LEU A 101 -10.04 17.71 5.70
CA LEU A 101 -9.06 16.65 5.99
C LEU A 101 -7.93 16.59 4.95
N CYS A 102 -8.22 17.01 3.73
CA CYS A 102 -7.31 16.97 2.58
C CYS A 102 -6.36 18.17 2.49
N LEU A 103 -6.77 19.31 3.00
CA LEU A 103 -6.02 20.56 2.93
C LEU A 103 -5.08 20.67 4.12
N CYS A 104 -3.85 21.13 3.92
CA CYS A 104 -3.00 21.42 5.07
C CYS A 104 -3.57 22.60 5.86
N ARG A 105 -3.65 22.39 7.17
CA ARG A 105 -4.20 23.37 8.12
C ARG A 105 -3.47 24.71 8.07
N ASP A 106 -2.16 24.67 7.86
CA ASP A 106 -1.30 25.85 7.97
C ASP A 106 -1.38 26.78 6.75
N TRP A 107 -1.53 26.22 5.53
CA TRP A 107 -1.39 27.01 4.30
C TRP A 107 -2.66 27.08 3.44
N HIS A 108 -3.52 26.06 3.48
CA HIS A 108 -4.63 25.96 2.55
C HIS A 108 -6.00 25.75 3.21
N ALA A 109 -6.11 25.83 4.55
CA ALA A 109 -7.38 25.71 5.27
C ALA A 109 -8.48 26.65 4.73
N ASN A 110 -8.11 27.87 4.33
CA ASN A 110 -9.04 28.86 3.80
C ASN A 110 -9.62 28.49 2.41
N GLN A 111 -9.05 27.48 1.73
CA GLN A 111 -9.49 27.04 0.40
C GLN A 111 -10.58 25.96 0.46
N LYS A 112 -10.94 25.46 1.66
CA LYS A 112 -11.88 24.35 1.86
C LYS A 112 -13.22 24.53 1.16
N HIS A 113 -13.82 25.72 1.25
CA HIS A 113 -15.11 26.01 0.61
C HIS A 113 -14.98 26.03 -0.91
N THR A 114 -13.88 26.58 -1.44
CA THR A 114 -13.60 26.62 -2.87
C THR A 114 -13.40 25.21 -3.44
N VAL A 115 -12.68 24.34 -2.72
CA VAL A 115 -12.47 22.94 -3.10
C VAL A 115 -13.77 22.15 -3.06
N ALA A 116 -14.50 22.23 -1.95
CA ALA A 116 -15.78 21.56 -1.79
C ALA A 116 -16.78 21.96 -2.89
N GLY A 117 -16.86 23.25 -3.22
CA GLY A 117 -17.73 23.75 -4.29
C GLY A 117 -17.32 23.28 -5.69
N LYS A 118 -16.03 23.02 -5.94
CA LYS A 118 -15.58 22.39 -7.19
C LYS A 118 -15.98 20.92 -7.25
N TRP A 119 -15.75 20.16 -6.18
CA TRP A 119 -16.14 18.76 -6.08
C TRP A 119 -17.65 18.56 -6.18
N GLU A 120 -18.44 19.46 -5.57
CA GLU A 120 -19.89 19.41 -5.66
C GLU A 120 -20.38 19.49 -7.12
N LYS A 121 -19.79 20.38 -7.92
CA LYS A 121 -20.10 20.47 -9.36
C LYS A 121 -19.77 19.18 -10.10
N ILE A 122 -18.63 18.56 -9.80
CA ILE A 122 -18.21 17.29 -10.41
C ILE A 122 -19.19 16.16 -10.05
N VAL A 123 -19.53 16.02 -8.76
CA VAL A 123 -20.50 15.02 -8.27
C VAL A 123 -21.86 15.22 -8.90
N ARG A 124 -22.33 16.48 -9.01
CA ARG A 124 -23.62 16.80 -9.64
C ARG A 124 -23.62 16.49 -11.13
N GLN A 125 -22.53 16.75 -11.84
CA GLN A 125 -22.38 16.37 -13.25
C GLN A 125 -22.37 14.86 -13.43
N ALA A 126 -21.65 14.12 -12.59
CA ALA A 126 -21.65 12.66 -12.60
C ALA A 126 -23.05 12.09 -12.30
N ALA A 127 -23.76 12.66 -11.31
CA ALA A 127 -25.14 12.30 -11.01
C ALA A 127 -26.07 12.51 -12.22
N ALA A 128 -25.91 13.62 -12.95
CA ALA A 128 -26.71 13.92 -14.12
C ALA A 128 -26.43 12.96 -15.30
N GLN A 129 -25.16 12.60 -15.53
CA GLN A 129 -24.80 11.61 -16.56
C GLN A 129 -25.39 10.23 -16.27
N VAL A 130 -25.41 9.85 -14.99
CA VAL A 130 -26.01 8.59 -14.52
C VAL A 130 -27.54 8.62 -14.57
N ALA A 131 -28.16 9.78 -14.36
CA ALA A 131 -29.61 9.95 -14.36
C ALA A 131 -30.23 10.08 -15.76
N LEU A 132 -29.41 10.21 -16.82
CA LEU A 132 -29.92 10.20 -18.19
C LEU A 132 -30.50 8.80 -18.48
N PRO A 133 -31.79 8.70 -18.86
CA PRO A 133 -32.33 7.44 -19.33
C PRO A 133 -31.48 7.00 -20.51
N ALA A 134 -31.03 5.75 -20.50
CA ALA A 134 -30.26 5.19 -21.60
C ALA A 134 -30.97 5.56 -22.92
N PRO A 135 -30.25 6.08 -23.93
CA PRO A 135 -30.85 6.28 -25.24
C PRO A 135 -31.55 4.98 -25.61
N PRO A 136 -32.81 5.02 -26.09
CA PRO A 136 -33.54 3.82 -26.45
C PRO A 136 -32.58 2.99 -27.30
N CYS A 137 -32.21 1.80 -26.81
CA CYS A 137 -31.41 0.87 -27.59
C CYS A 137 -32.03 0.86 -28.99
N PRO A 138 -31.25 1.01 -30.07
CA PRO A 138 -31.77 0.67 -31.38
C PRO A 138 -32.31 -0.74 -31.22
N GLN A 139 -33.64 -0.86 -31.26
CA GLN A 139 -34.31 -2.14 -31.19
C GLN A 139 -33.61 -2.94 -32.26
N THR A 140 -32.87 -3.97 -31.83
CA THR A 140 -32.37 -5.00 -32.71
C THR A 140 -33.62 -5.44 -33.45
N ALA A 141 -33.77 -4.98 -34.69
CA ALA A 141 -34.75 -5.53 -35.59
C ALA A 141 -34.46 -7.01 -35.53
N GLU A 142 -35.39 -7.75 -34.95
CA GLU A 142 -35.38 -9.19 -34.93
C GLU A 142 -35.41 -9.58 -36.41
N ILE A 143 -34.22 -9.74 -36.99
CA ILE A 143 -34.08 -10.35 -38.30
C ILE A 143 -34.51 -11.79 -38.05
N LYS A 144 -35.80 -12.05 -38.27
CA LYS A 144 -36.30 -13.37 -38.61
C LYS A 144 -35.50 -13.81 -39.82
N ILE A 145 -34.41 -14.51 -39.56
CA ILE A 145 -33.77 -15.36 -40.54
C ILE A 145 -34.73 -16.54 -40.65
N ASP A 146 -35.67 -16.45 -41.58
CA ASP A 146 -36.40 -17.62 -42.06
C ASP A 146 -35.35 -18.61 -42.55
N HIS A 147 -35.12 -19.66 -41.78
CA HIS A 147 -34.33 -20.80 -42.22
C HIS A 147 -34.98 -21.37 -43.49
N PRO A 148 -34.28 -21.44 -44.63
CA PRO A 148 -34.76 -22.23 -45.75
C PRO A 148 -34.83 -23.70 -45.30
N PRO A 149 -35.87 -24.45 -45.68
CA PRO A 149 -35.95 -25.87 -45.36
C PRO A 149 -34.77 -26.58 -46.01
N VAL A 150 -34.11 -27.41 -45.19
CA VAL A 150 -33.11 -28.40 -45.56
C VAL A 150 -33.57 -29.14 -46.81
N PHE A 151 -32.93 -28.85 -47.94
CA PHE A 151 -33.10 -29.60 -49.18
C PHE A 151 -32.59 -31.01 -48.95
N GLY A 152 -33.52 -31.96 -48.90
CA GLY A 152 -33.23 -33.39 -48.87
C GLY A 152 -32.43 -33.83 -50.09
N SER A 153 -31.65 -34.89 -49.87
CA SER A 153 -30.97 -35.71 -50.87
C SER A 153 -31.75 -35.83 -52.17
N PHE A 154 -31.18 -35.33 -53.27
CA PHE A 154 -31.54 -35.79 -54.61
C PHE A 154 -30.63 -36.97 -54.97
N SER A 155 -31.23 -38.16 -54.89
CA SER A 155 -30.71 -39.36 -55.54
C SER A 155 -30.65 -39.13 -57.05
N ILE A 156 -29.46 -39.33 -57.61
CA ILE A 156 -29.23 -39.41 -59.06
C ILE A 156 -29.90 -40.70 -59.55
N LEU A 157 -31.03 -40.57 -60.24
CA LEU A 157 -31.68 -41.63 -61.01
C LEU A 157 -31.59 -41.27 -62.49
N THR A 158 -30.65 -41.90 -63.20
CA THR A 158 -30.57 -41.93 -64.66
C THR A 158 -31.28 -43.20 -65.16
N PRO A 159 -32.30 -43.12 -66.03
CA PRO A 159 -32.87 -44.29 -66.69
C PRO A 159 -32.12 -44.63 -68.00
N PRO A 160 -32.28 -45.86 -68.53
CA PRO A 160 -31.42 -46.41 -69.57
C PRO A 160 -32.04 -46.38 -70.98
N SER A 161 -31.14 -46.54 -71.97
CA SER A 161 -31.29 -47.28 -73.24
C SER A 161 -32.32 -46.82 -74.28
N THR A 162 -31.84 -46.54 -75.50
CA THR A 162 -32.37 -47.23 -76.71
C THR A 162 -31.33 -47.27 -77.83
N GLN A 163 -30.83 -48.48 -78.13
CA GLN A 163 -30.23 -48.88 -79.41
C GLN A 163 -31.29 -49.59 -80.25
N SER A 164 -31.31 -49.35 -81.57
CA SER A 164 -31.80 -50.23 -82.67
C SER A 164 -31.39 -49.55 -83.99
N SER A 165 -30.54 -50.09 -84.87
CA SER A 165 -30.53 -51.35 -85.63
C SER A 165 -31.42 -51.35 -86.90
N SER A 166 -30.74 -51.28 -88.06
CA SER A 166 -30.87 -52.15 -89.26
C SER A 166 -31.97 -51.98 -90.35
N GLN A 167 -31.46 -51.81 -91.58
CA GLN A 167 -31.73 -52.58 -92.85
C GLN A 167 -32.93 -52.30 -93.79
N ASN A 168 -32.57 -52.17 -95.10
CA ASN A 168 -33.16 -52.74 -96.35
C ASN A 168 -34.63 -52.40 -96.74
N THR A 169 -35.12 -52.33 -97.99
CA THR A 169 -34.85 -52.90 -99.35
C THR A 169 -35.77 -52.18 -100.37
N SER A 170 -35.34 -51.85 -101.61
CA SER A 170 -35.66 -52.50 -102.91
C SER A 170 -37.14 -52.80 -103.24
N PHE A 171 -37.69 -52.25 -104.36
CA PHE A 171 -38.51 -52.97 -105.37
C PHE A 171 -38.77 -52.12 -106.65
N SER A 172 -38.78 -52.77 -107.83
CA SER A 172 -39.01 -52.27 -109.21
C SER A 172 -40.28 -52.89 -109.83
N VAL A 173 -40.52 -52.68 -111.16
CA VAL A 173 -41.33 -53.46 -112.14
C VAL A 173 -42.66 -52.77 -112.54
N GLU A 174 -42.76 -52.06 -113.69
CA GLU A 174 -42.99 -52.44 -115.13
C GLU A 174 -44.47 -52.60 -115.58
N ASP A 175 -44.83 -51.88 -116.67
CA ASP A 175 -45.66 -52.14 -117.90
C ASP A 175 -46.84 -53.17 -117.90
N PRO A 176 -47.80 -53.25 -118.88
CA PRO A 176 -47.72 -52.87 -120.32
C PRO A 176 -49.01 -52.34 -121.05
N THR A 177 -48.81 -52.03 -122.35
CA THR A 177 -49.73 -51.78 -123.52
C THR A 177 -50.96 -52.72 -123.70
N PRO A 178 -51.99 -52.44 -124.57
CA PRO A 178 -51.93 -52.73 -126.04
C PRO A 178 -52.84 -51.88 -127.00
N VAL A 179 -52.61 -52.09 -128.32
CA VAL A 179 -53.27 -51.57 -129.54
C VAL A 179 -54.60 -52.30 -129.86
N PRO A 180 -55.61 -51.71 -130.59
CA PRO A 180 -55.91 -52.23 -131.95
C PRO A 180 -56.58 -51.26 -133.00
N THR A 181 -56.18 -51.47 -134.26
CA THR A 181 -56.90 -51.56 -135.57
C THR A 181 -57.97 -50.56 -136.06
N TRP A 182 -57.78 -50.16 -137.32
CA TRP A 182 -58.60 -49.32 -138.19
C TRP A 182 -59.92 -49.98 -138.64
N SER A 183 -61.04 -49.24 -138.57
CA SER A 183 -62.10 -49.27 -139.59
C SER A 183 -63.04 -48.06 -139.48
N SER A 184 -63.51 -47.57 -140.64
CA SER A 184 -64.69 -46.72 -140.86
C SER A 184 -64.62 -45.21 -140.52
N ALA A 185 -64.41 -44.39 -141.55
CA ALA A 185 -64.28 -42.92 -141.53
C ALA A 185 -65.50 -42.12 -140.99
N LYS A 186 -66.60 -42.77 -140.60
CA LYS A 186 -67.73 -42.12 -139.88
C LYS A 186 -67.65 -42.25 -138.35
N GLU A 187 -66.89 -43.23 -137.85
CA GLU A 187 -66.58 -43.36 -136.42
C GLU A 187 -65.48 -42.38 -135.99
N MET A 188 -64.64 -41.91 -136.93
CA MET A 188 -63.55 -40.96 -136.69
C MET A 188 -64.04 -39.61 -136.18
N ILE A 189 -65.19 -39.10 -136.62
CA ILE A 189 -65.74 -37.81 -136.13
C ILE A 189 -66.31 -37.95 -134.71
N SER A 190 -66.99 -39.07 -134.40
CA SER A 190 -67.47 -39.38 -133.05
C SER A 190 -66.31 -39.68 -132.08
N ASN A 191 -65.27 -40.37 -132.55
CA ASN A 191 -64.03 -40.58 -131.79
C ASN A 191 -63.22 -39.30 -131.64
N LEU A 192 -63.24 -38.36 -132.60
CA LEU A 192 -62.61 -37.05 -132.44
C LEU A 192 -63.38 -36.19 -131.44
N GLN A 193 -64.71 -36.25 -131.40
CA GLN A 193 -65.50 -35.60 -130.33
C GLN A 193 -65.26 -36.25 -128.97
N LYS A 194 -65.23 -37.59 -128.88
CA LYS A 194 -64.86 -38.31 -127.65
C LYS A 194 -63.43 -38.00 -127.21
N LYS A 195 -62.47 -37.95 -128.14
CA LYS A 195 -61.08 -37.57 -127.89
C LYS A 195 -60.95 -36.10 -127.52
N LEU A 196 -61.79 -35.21 -128.07
CA LEU A 196 -61.82 -33.80 -127.71
C LEU A 196 -62.42 -33.61 -126.31
N THR A 197 -63.51 -34.31 -125.96
CA THR A 197 -64.07 -34.27 -124.61
C THR A 197 -63.16 -34.97 -123.60
N ALA A 198 -62.48 -36.06 -123.98
CA ALA A 198 -61.48 -36.71 -123.16
C ALA A 198 -60.27 -35.79 -122.96
N ALA A 199 -59.72 -35.20 -124.03
CA ALA A 199 -58.63 -34.24 -123.96
C ALA A 199 -59.01 -32.97 -123.18
N LYS A 200 -60.29 -32.55 -123.22
CA LYS A 200 -60.78 -31.41 -122.44
C LYS A 200 -60.94 -31.77 -120.97
N SER A 201 -61.45 -32.97 -120.65
CA SER A 201 -61.46 -33.48 -119.27
C SER A 201 -60.05 -33.73 -118.73
N GLU A 202 -59.10 -34.09 -119.60
CA GLU A 202 -57.70 -34.30 -119.27
C GLU A 202 -56.98 -32.95 -119.11
N LEU A 203 -57.37 -31.93 -119.88
CA LEU A 203 -56.94 -30.55 -119.69
C LEU A 203 -57.49 -29.97 -118.38
N ASP A 204 -58.77 -30.19 -118.07
CA ASP A 204 -59.38 -29.76 -116.82
C ASP A 204 -58.78 -30.50 -115.62
N ALA A 205 -58.49 -31.82 -115.77
CA ALA A 205 -57.80 -32.61 -114.76
C ALA A 205 -56.33 -32.17 -114.59
N THR A 206 -55.63 -31.80 -115.66
CA THR A 206 -54.27 -31.26 -115.57
C THR A 206 -54.26 -29.83 -115.01
N GLN A 207 -55.27 -29.00 -115.29
CA GLN A 207 -55.45 -27.69 -114.66
C GLN A 207 -55.80 -27.80 -113.17
N GLN A 208 -56.65 -28.74 -112.78
CA GLN A 208 -56.90 -29.04 -111.36
C GLN A 208 -55.65 -29.59 -110.67
N LYS A 209 -54.87 -30.43 -111.34
CA LYS A 209 -53.60 -30.95 -110.82
C LYS A 209 -52.54 -29.86 -110.70
N LEU A 210 -52.48 -28.91 -111.63
CA LEU A 210 -51.66 -27.70 -111.54
C LEU A 210 -52.11 -26.78 -110.41
N ALA A 211 -53.42 -26.59 -110.22
CA ALA A 211 -53.95 -25.81 -109.11
C ALA A 211 -53.66 -26.46 -107.74
N ALA A 212 -53.73 -27.80 -107.66
CA ALA A 212 -53.34 -28.54 -106.46
C ALA A 212 -51.82 -28.44 -106.19
N LEU A 213 -50.98 -28.56 -107.23
CA LEU A 213 -49.54 -28.38 -107.11
C LEU A 213 -49.15 -26.94 -106.70
N ASN A 214 -49.81 -25.91 -107.24
CA ASN A 214 -49.59 -24.52 -106.83
C ASN A 214 -50.06 -24.26 -105.39
N PHE A 215 -51.14 -24.93 -104.94
CA PHE A 215 -51.59 -24.86 -103.55
C PHE A 215 -50.60 -25.55 -102.60
N ASP A 216 -50.08 -26.71 -103.01
CA ASP A 216 -49.03 -27.44 -102.28
C ASP A 216 -47.72 -26.63 -102.24
N GLU A 217 -47.37 -25.91 -103.31
CA GLU A 217 -46.22 -24.98 -103.37
C GLU A 217 -46.39 -23.82 -102.39
N GLY A 218 -47.57 -23.21 -102.30
CA GLY A 218 -47.86 -22.18 -101.29
C GLY A 218 -47.86 -22.70 -99.85
N ILE A 219 -48.25 -23.96 -99.62
CA ILE A 219 -48.08 -24.63 -98.31
C ILE A 219 -46.60 -24.88 -98.02
N LEU A 220 -45.81 -25.24 -99.03
CA LEU A 220 -44.37 -25.45 -98.91
C LEU A 220 -43.66 -24.14 -98.57
N GLU A 221 -43.94 -23.05 -99.28
CA GLU A 221 -43.38 -21.72 -99.02
C GLU A 221 -43.74 -21.23 -97.60
N ALA A 222 -44.99 -21.40 -97.16
CA ALA A 222 -45.40 -21.06 -95.80
C ALA A 222 -44.77 -21.98 -94.72
N ALA A 223 -44.44 -23.22 -95.08
CA ALA A 223 -43.71 -24.13 -94.21
C ALA A 223 -42.22 -23.78 -94.14
N GLU A 224 -41.61 -23.35 -95.24
CA GLU A 224 -40.23 -22.86 -95.31
C GLU A 224 -40.08 -21.55 -94.52
N GLU A 225 -40.99 -20.59 -94.65
CA GLU A 225 -40.97 -19.34 -93.87
C GLU A 225 -41.14 -19.61 -92.36
N LYS A 226 -42.00 -20.57 -91.99
CA LYS A 226 -42.11 -21.03 -90.59
C LYS A 226 -40.85 -21.74 -90.12
N LEU A 227 -40.21 -22.54 -90.97
CA LEU A 227 -38.96 -23.22 -90.65
C LEU A 227 -37.84 -22.20 -90.41
N GLU A 228 -37.71 -21.19 -91.27
CA GLU A 228 -36.76 -20.09 -91.11
C GLU A 228 -37.02 -19.30 -89.82
N SER A 229 -38.28 -18.96 -89.53
CA SER A 229 -38.65 -18.28 -88.28
C SER A 229 -38.31 -19.10 -87.04
N VAL A 230 -38.59 -20.41 -87.04
CA VAL A 230 -38.24 -21.31 -85.92
C VAL A 230 -36.71 -21.46 -85.81
N GLN A 231 -36.00 -21.53 -86.93
CA GLN A 231 -34.54 -21.62 -86.96
C GLN A 231 -33.89 -20.35 -86.42
N GLU A 232 -34.45 -19.18 -86.74
CA GLU A 232 -34.02 -17.91 -86.16
C GLU A 232 -34.36 -17.81 -84.67
N GLN A 233 -35.54 -18.26 -84.24
CA GLN A 233 -35.90 -18.27 -82.83
C GLN A 233 -35.01 -19.24 -82.03
N LEU A 234 -34.64 -20.39 -82.61
CA LEU A 234 -33.69 -21.33 -82.02
C LEU A 234 -32.27 -20.75 -81.96
N SER A 235 -31.82 -20.03 -83.00
CA SER A 235 -30.50 -19.38 -82.99
C SER A 235 -30.42 -18.27 -81.94
N ARG A 236 -31.48 -17.47 -81.78
CA ARG A 236 -31.60 -16.47 -80.70
C ARG A 236 -31.63 -17.12 -79.33
N SER A 237 -32.46 -18.14 -79.13
CA SER A 237 -32.55 -18.88 -77.85
C SER A 237 -31.23 -19.56 -77.47
N THR A 238 -30.51 -20.13 -78.44
CA THR A 238 -29.19 -20.73 -78.20
C THR A 238 -28.12 -19.67 -77.91
N ALA A 239 -28.17 -18.50 -78.55
CA ALA A 239 -27.29 -17.38 -78.23
C ALA A 239 -27.55 -16.84 -76.81
N GLU A 240 -28.81 -16.63 -76.42
CA GLU A 240 -29.19 -16.22 -75.06
C GLU A 240 -28.74 -17.23 -74.00
N ARG A 241 -28.93 -18.53 -74.25
CA ARG A 241 -28.44 -19.58 -73.34
C ARG A 241 -26.92 -19.58 -73.21
N LYS A 242 -26.18 -19.32 -74.31
CA LYS A 242 -24.72 -19.20 -74.26
C LYS A 242 -24.28 -17.98 -73.45
N MET A 243 -24.92 -16.83 -73.66
CA MET A 243 -24.67 -15.61 -72.87
C MET A 243 -24.93 -15.84 -71.38
N LEU A 244 -26.06 -16.43 -71.01
CA LEU A 244 -26.39 -16.76 -69.61
C LEU A 244 -25.44 -17.82 -69.01
N ALA A 245 -24.93 -18.74 -69.82
CA ALA A 245 -23.93 -19.71 -69.36
C ALA A 245 -22.57 -19.04 -69.11
N GLU A 246 -22.15 -18.11 -69.97
CA GLU A 246 -20.94 -17.30 -69.77
C GLU A 246 -21.07 -16.36 -68.58
N GLU A 247 -22.22 -15.71 -68.40
CA GLU A 247 -22.49 -14.85 -67.23
C GLU A 247 -22.40 -15.65 -65.93
N ARG A 248 -23.09 -16.79 -65.84
CA ARG A 248 -22.96 -17.69 -64.68
C ARG A 248 -21.53 -18.17 -64.46
N ARG A 249 -20.79 -18.48 -65.54
CA ARG A 249 -19.39 -18.85 -65.42
C ARG A 249 -18.55 -17.74 -64.81
N ARG A 250 -18.74 -16.48 -65.25
CA ARG A 250 -18.05 -15.31 -64.66
C ARG A 250 -18.43 -15.11 -63.19
N GLU A 251 -19.69 -15.30 -62.83
CA GLU A 251 -20.14 -15.25 -61.42
C GLU A 251 -19.46 -16.33 -60.57
N TYR A 252 -19.36 -17.57 -61.08
CA TYR A 252 -18.65 -18.64 -60.38
C TYR A 252 -17.16 -18.37 -60.24
N GLU A 253 -16.51 -17.84 -61.27
CA GLU A 253 -15.09 -17.44 -61.22
C GLU A 253 -14.87 -16.31 -60.20
N ALA A 254 -15.74 -15.29 -60.19
CA ALA A 254 -15.70 -14.21 -59.20
C ALA A 254 -15.97 -14.70 -57.77
N LEU A 255 -16.88 -15.65 -57.59
CA LEU A 255 -17.12 -16.29 -56.29
C LEU A 255 -15.92 -17.12 -55.82
N GLN A 256 -15.23 -17.82 -56.71
CA GLN A 256 -14.01 -18.55 -56.37
C GLN A 256 -12.86 -17.61 -55.98
N GLU A 257 -12.71 -16.49 -56.68
CA GLU A 257 -11.72 -15.46 -56.35
C GLU A 257 -12.02 -14.82 -54.98
N ASN A 258 -13.29 -14.48 -54.73
CA ASN A 258 -13.73 -13.98 -53.43
C ASN A 258 -13.50 -15.01 -52.31
N LEU A 259 -13.78 -16.29 -52.56
CA LEU A 259 -13.51 -17.35 -51.58
C LEU A 259 -12.00 -17.46 -51.29
N ALA A 260 -11.15 -17.45 -52.33
CA ALA A 260 -9.70 -17.52 -52.19
C ALA A 260 -9.14 -16.34 -51.38
N THR A 261 -9.59 -15.11 -51.68
CA THR A 261 -9.18 -13.90 -50.94
C THR A 261 -9.66 -13.92 -49.48
N THR A 262 -10.88 -14.42 -49.22
CA THR A 262 -11.34 -14.59 -47.83
C THR A 262 -10.52 -15.63 -47.06
N HIS A 263 -10.10 -16.72 -47.69
CA HIS A 263 -9.19 -17.68 -47.06
C HIS A 263 -7.81 -17.08 -46.79
N GLU A 264 -7.23 -16.35 -47.74
CA GLU A 264 -5.92 -15.71 -47.55
C GLU A 264 -5.95 -14.67 -46.41
N THR A 265 -7.00 -13.85 -46.36
CA THR A 265 -7.18 -12.86 -45.28
C THR A 265 -7.42 -13.52 -43.92
N HIS A 266 -8.16 -14.63 -43.88
CA HIS A 266 -8.34 -15.43 -42.67
C HIS A 266 -7.01 -16.02 -42.18
N ASP A 267 -6.22 -16.62 -43.07
CA ASP A 267 -4.91 -17.19 -42.74
C ASP A 267 -3.93 -16.11 -42.24
N ALA A 268 -3.94 -14.94 -42.88
CA ALA A 268 -3.15 -13.79 -42.43
C ALA A 268 -3.56 -13.30 -41.04
N LEU A 269 -4.88 -13.27 -40.75
CA LEU A 269 -5.40 -12.92 -39.43
C LEU A 269 -4.98 -13.95 -38.38
N MET A 270 -5.08 -15.24 -38.68
CA MET A 270 -4.66 -16.31 -37.76
C MET A 270 -3.17 -16.23 -37.45
N LYS A 271 -2.31 -16.03 -38.46
CA LYS A 271 -0.87 -15.81 -38.26
C LYS A 271 -0.58 -14.60 -37.38
N ARG A 272 -1.32 -13.49 -37.57
CA ARG A 272 -1.18 -12.29 -36.74
C ARG A 272 -1.58 -12.57 -35.28
N LYS A 273 -2.65 -13.35 -35.07
CA LYS A 273 -3.11 -13.73 -33.74
C LYS A 273 -2.13 -14.67 -33.04
N ASP A 274 -1.50 -15.60 -33.75
CA ASP A 274 -0.45 -16.45 -33.19
C ASP A 274 0.78 -15.64 -32.75
N ILE A 275 1.18 -14.63 -33.52
CA ILE A 275 2.27 -13.72 -33.13
C ILE A 275 1.89 -12.91 -31.89
N GLU A 276 0.66 -12.40 -31.82
CA GLU A 276 0.14 -11.66 -30.67
C GLU A 276 0.09 -12.55 -29.40
N LEU A 277 -0.36 -13.80 -29.53
CA LEU A 277 -0.37 -14.79 -28.45
C LEU A 277 1.06 -15.10 -27.96
N LYS A 278 2.00 -15.37 -28.87
CA LYS A 278 3.41 -15.60 -28.49
C LYS A 278 4.03 -14.39 -27.80
N THR A 279 3.71 -13.18 -28.27
CA THR A 279 4.23 -11.93 -27.68
C THR A 279 3.66 -11.70 -26.28
N THR A 280 2.35 -11.91 -26.10
CA THR A 280 1.69 -11.76 -24.79
C THR A 280 2.14 -12.83 -23.81
N GLN A 281 2.34 -14.06 -24.26
CA GLN A 281 2.92 -15.14 -23.45
C GLN A 281 4.35 -14.81 -22.99
N GLY A 282 5.23 -14.34 -23.88
CA GLY A 282 6.58 -13.93 -23.50
C GLY A 282 6.61 -12.76 -22.51
N ARG A 283 5.65 -11.82 -22.61
CA ARG A 283 5.47 -10.74 -21.63
C ARG A 283 5.00 -11.26 -20.27
N LEU A 284 4.10 -12.24 -20.25
CA LEU A 284 3.63 -12.87 -19.02
C LEU A 284 4.76 -13.61 -18.30
N GLU A 285 5.53 -14.41 -19.03
CA GLU A 285 6.71 -15.12 -18.50
C GLU A 285 7.75 -14.15 -17.94
N SER A 286 8.04 -13.05 -18.66
CA SER A 286 8.96 -12.00 -18.17
C SER A 286 8.44 -11.32 -16.90
N SER A 287 7.13 -11.05 -16.83
CA SER A 287 6.51 -10.46 -15.64
C SER A 287 6.53 -11.43 -14.45
N GLN A 288 6.37 -12.73 -14.70
CA GLN A 288 6.43 -13.76 -13.66
C GLN A 288 7.84 -13.88 -13.10
N GLN A 289 8.87 -13.90 -13.96
CA GLN A 289 10.27 -13.89 -13.52
C GLN A 289 10.62 -12.65 -12.67
N LEU A 290 10.08 -11.48 -13.05
CA LEU A 290 10.28 -10.26 -12.27
C LEU A 290 9.61 -10.35 -10.89
N ASN A 291 8.40 -10.91 -10.82
CA ASN A 291 7.71 -11.12 -9.55
C ASN A 291 8.48 -12.12 -8.67
N ASP A 292 8.96 -13.22 -9.22
CA ASP A 292 9.76 -14.21 -8.49
C ASP A 292 11.05 -13.58 -7.93
N GLU A 293 11.69 -12.70 -8.70
CA GLU A 293 12.88 -11.96 -8.24
C GLU A 293 12.53 -10.98 -7.11
N LYS A 294 11.39 -10.29 -7.21
CA LYS A 294 10.90 -9.41 -6.14
C LYS A 294 10.54 -10.18 -4.87
N ASP A 295 9.98 -11.37 -4.99
CA ASP A 295 9.68 -12.22 -3.84
C ASP A 295 10.97 -12.70 -3.15
N ARG A 296 12.02 -13.03 -3.91
CA ARG A 296 13.35 -13.31 -3.34
C ARG A 296 13.95 -12.11 -2.63
N GLU A 297 13.88 -10.92 -3.23
CA GLU A 297 14.36 -9.67 -2.62
C GLU A 297 13.63 -9.37 -1.30
N ILE A 298 12.29 -9.54 -1.29
CA ILE A 298 11.46 -9.39 -0.09
C ILE A 298 11.87 -10.40 0.99
N GLN A 299 12.16 -11.65 0.61
CA GLN A 299 12.59 -12.66 1.55
C GLN A 299 13.95 -12.33 2.18
N VAL A 300 14.93 -11.89 1.38
CA VAL A 300 16.24 -11.44 1.89
C VAL A 300 16.07 -10.28 2.88
N LEU A 301 15.22 -9.30 2.58
CA LEU A 301 14.95 -8.19 3.48
C LEU A 301 14.27 -8.62 4.79
N ARG A 302 13.38 -9.63 4.74
CA ARG A 302 12.76 -10.22 5.94
C ARG A 302 13.80 -10.92 6.82
N ASP A 303 14.71 -11.68 6.22
CA ASP A 303 15.76 -12.39 6.94
C ASP A 303 16.75 -11.40 7.58
N GLN A 304 17.11 -10.31 6.88
CA GLN A 304 17.93 -9.22 7.43
C GLN A 304 17.23 -8.50 8.60
N LEU A 305 15.92 -8.25 8.49
CA LEU A 305 15.15 -7.64 9.57
C LEU A 305 15.10 -8.56 10.80
N ALA A 306 14.91 -9.86 10.61
CA ALA A 306 14.91 -10.84 11.69
C ALA A 306 16.28 -10.90 12.39
N ALA A 307 17.39 -10.90 11.63
CA ALA A 307 18.73 -10.83 12.19
C ALA A 307 18.95 -9.55 13.01
N ALA A 308 18.58 -8.39 12.48
CA ALA A 308 18.70 -7.11 13.19
C ALA A 308 17.86 -7.06 14.48
N GLN A 309 16.70 -7.73 14.52
CA GLN A 309 15.89 -7.86 15.73
C GLN A 309 16.57 -8.70 16.81
N ILE A 310 17.26 -9.78 16.41
CA ILE A 310 18.06 -10.62 17.34
C ILE A 310 19.23 -9.82 17.90
N ASP A 311 19.94 -9.06 17.06
CA ASP A 311 21.04 -8.20 17.51
C ASP A 311 20.57 -7.12 18.48
N ASN A 312 19.43 -6.49 18.20
CA ASN A 312 18.84 -5.49 19.10
C ASN A 312 18.41 -6.10 20.43
N ALA A 313 17.82 -7.29 20.43
CA ALA A 313 17.50 -8.01 21.66
C ALA A 313 18.77 -8.33 22.48
N THR A 314 19.85 -8.71 21.81
CA THR A 314 21.16 -8.96 22.44
C THR A 314 21.73 -7.69 23.05
N LEU A 315 21.68 -6.57 22.33
CA LEU A 315 22.13 -5.26 22.82
C LEU A 315 21.31 -4.81 24.05
N MET A 316 19.99 -5.00 24.03
CA MET A 316 19.12 -4.67 25.17
C MET A 316 19.46 -5.50 26.41
N ASN A 317 19.78 -6.79 26.25
CA ASN A 317 20.26 -7.62 27.35
C ASN A 317 21.61 -7.12 27.90
N LEU A 318 22.56 -6.76 27.04
CA LEU A 318 23.84 -6.19 27.46
C LEU A 318 23.67 -4.85 28.19
N MET A 319 22.77 -3.99 27.73
CA MET A 319 22.44 -2.73 28.41
C MET A 319 21.84 -2.97 29.79
N LYS A 320 20.95 -3.96 29.91
CA LYS A 320 20.37 -4.38 31.20
C LYS A 320 21.44 -4.91 32.15
N ASP A 321 22.35 -5.75 31.67
CA ASP A 321 23.45 -6.29 32.47
C ASP A 321 24.41 -5.18 32.93
N ASN A 322 24.73 -4.22 32.05
CA ASN A 322 25.53 -3.06 32.43
C ASN A 322 24.83 -2.17 33.45
N ALA A 323 23.51 -1.96 33.32
CA ALA A 323 22.73 -1.22 34.31
C ALA A 323 22.78 -1.90 35.69
N ASN A 324 22.59 -3.23 35.74
CA ASN A 324 22.71 -4.00 36.99
C ASN A 324 24.12 -3.90 37.60
N ARG A 325 25.17 -3.95 36.77
CA ARG A 325 26.56 -3.77 37.23
C ARG A 325 26.80 -2.38 37.82
N LEU A 326 26.30 -1.33 37.18
CA LEU A 326 26.38 0.04 37.70
C LEU A 326 25.63 0.19 39.03
N GLU A 327 24.43 -0.39 39.15
CA GLU A 327 23.67 -0.40 40.40
C GLU A 327 24.46 -1.08 41.54
N ASN A 328 25.08 -2.24 41.26
CA ASN A 328 25.94 -2.94 42.20
C ASN A 328 27.15 -2.10 42.62
N TYR A 329 27.81 -1.40 41.68
CA TYR A 329 28.91 -0.49 42.00
C TYR A 329 28.46 0.68 42.87
N HIS A 330 27.29 1.27 42.60
CA HIS A 330 26.72 2.33 43.43
C HIS A 330 26.36 1.84 44.83
N GLU A 331 25.81 0.63 44.96
CA GLU A 331 25.54 0.03 46.27
C GLU A 331 26.84 -0.21 47.05
N HIS A 332 27.87 -0.77 46.41
CA HIS A 332 29.18 -0.96 47.03
C HIS A 332 29.81 0.37 47.47
N ALA A 333 29.80 1.39 46.61
CA ALA A 333 30.30 2.72 46.95
C ALA A 333 29.54 3.34 48.14
N ARG A 334 28.20 3.20 48.19
CA ARG A 334 27.40 3.66 49.34
C ARG A 334 27.77 2.94 50.63
N LYS A 335 28.02 1.63 50.58
CA LYS A 335 28.48 0.86 51.74
C LYS A 335 29.85 1.36 52.23
N LEU A 336 30.78 1.61 51.31
CA LEU A 336 32.11 2.13 51.64
C LEU A 336 32.05 3.53 52.25
N ILE A 337 31.22 4.43 51.70
CA ILE A 337 31.00 5.77 52.26
C ILE A 337 30.48 5.66 53.70
N ARG A 338 29.44 4.85 53.94
CA ARG A 338 28.90 4.64 55.29
C ARG A 338 29.96 4.09 56.26
N GLN A 339 30.80 3.17 55.80
CA GLN A 339 31.91 2.64 56.61
C GLN A 339 32.91 3.76 56.96
N LYS A 340 33.30 4.58 55.99
CA LYS A 340 34.23 5.70 56.23
C LYS A 340 33.65 6.79 57.10
N ASP A 341 32.36 7.08 56.98
CA ASP A 341 31.66 8.00 57.87
C ASP A 341 31.65 7.48 59.31
N ALA A 342 31.43 6.17 59.51
CA ALA A 342 31.50 5.55 60.83
C ALA A 342 32.92 5.58 61.42
N GLU A 343 33.95 5.31 60.61
CA GLU A 343 35.36 5.43 61.03
C GLU A 343 35.71 6.89 61.42
N LEU A 344 35.23 7.87 60.64
CA LEU A 344 35.43 9.30 60.95
C LEU A 344 34.73 9.72 62.24
N GLU A 345 33.52 9.22 62.50
CA GLU A 345 32.79 9.53 63.73
C GLU A 345 33.47 8.91 64.95
N GLN A 346 33.93 7.65 64.85
CA GLN A 346 34.71 7.01 65.91
C GLN A 346 36.00 7.80 66.23
N GLU A 347 36.68 8.32 65.20
CA GLU A 347 37.87 9.14 65.39
C GLU A 347 37.56 10.50 66.03
N ARG A 348 36.41 11.12 65.69
CA ARG A 348 35.93 12.34 66.36
C ARG A 348 35.61 12.11 67.84
N GLU A 349 34.95 11.00 68.18
CA GLU A 349 34.71 10.60 69.57
C GLU A 349 36.04 10.39 70.32
N ARG A 350 37.02 9.75 69.68
CA ARG A 350 38.37 9.58 70.27
C ARG A 350 39.07 10.91 70.53
N LEU A 351 39.01 11.84 69.58
CA LEU A 351 39.61 13.17 69.71
C LEU A 351 38.91 14.02 70.77
N THR A 352 37.58 13.99 70.85
CA THR A 352 36.81 14.69 71.89
C THR A 352 37.08 14.12 73.28
N GLY A 353 37.19 12.79 73.39
CA GLY A 353 37.65 12.13 74.62
C GLY A 353 39.06 12.57 75.03
N SER A 354 40.01 12.56 74.09
CA SER A 354 41.38 13.03 74.32
C SER A 354 41.45 14.52 74.72
N ALA A 355 40.63 15.37 74.09
CA ALA A 355 40.56 16.79 74.42
C ALA A 355 39.99 17.02 75.83
N SER A 356 38.95 16.28 76.21
CA SER A 356 38.35 16.33 77.55
C SER A 356 39.36 15.88 78.61
N GLU A 357 40.12 14.81 78.34
CA GLU A 357 41.18 14.33 79.22
C GLU A 357 42.33 15.33 79.36
N LYS A 358 42.76 15.95 78.24
CA LYS A 358 43.76 17.02 78.27
C LYS A 358 43.27 18.21 79.10
N GLN A 359 42.01 18.59 78.99
CA GLN A 359 41.41 19.66 79.78
C GLN A 359 41.40 19.30 81.28
N ARG A 360 41.03 18.06 81.63
CA ARG A 360 41.09 17.54 83.00
C ARG A 360 42.51 17.63 83.59
N LEU A 361 43.50 17.08 82.87
CA LEU A 361 44.91 17.12 83.28
C LEU A 361 45.45 18.55 83.38
N SER A 362 45.05 19.45 82.48
CA SER A 362 45.41 20.87 82.56
C SER A 362 44.83 21.52 83.82
N GLY A 363 43.59 21.18 84.21
CA GLY A 363 42.97 21.64 85.44
C GLY A 363 43.69 21.12 86.69
N GLU A 364 44.06 19.84 86.71
CA GLU A 364 44.86 19.24 87.80
C GLU A 364 46.23 19.90 87.92
N ASN A 365 46.92 20.11 86.80
CA ASN A 365 48.23 20.76 86.78
C ASN A 365 48.16 22.22 87.25
N ALA A 366 47.10 22.96 86.87
CA ALA A 366 46.85 24.31 87.39
C ALA A 366 46.64 24.29 88.92
N GLY A 367 45.86 23.32 89.42
CA GLY A 367 45.67 23.11 90.86
C GLY A 367 46.96 22.77 91.60
N LEU A 368 47.82 21.92 91.03
CA LEU A 368 49.14 21.61 91.58
C LEU A 368 50.07 22.83 91.57
N THR A 369 50.05 23.61 90.48
CA THR A 369 50.83 24.85 90.36
C THR A 369 50.42 25.86 91.43
N GLN A 370 49.12 26.02 91.67
CA GLN A 370 48.62 26.88 92.75
C GLN A 370 49.08 26.39 94.13
N ARG A 371 48.97 25.09 94.43
CA ARG A 371 49.44 24.53 95.70
C ARG A 371 50.94 24.72 95.91
N LEU A 372 51.74 24.54 94.85
CA LEU A 372 53.18 24.80 94.89
C LEU A 372 53.46 26.28 95.20
N HIS A 373 52.72 27.19 94.59
CA HIS A 373 52.82 28.63 94.88
C HIS A 373 52.45 28.95 96.33
N ASP A 374 51.34 28.41 96.83
CA ASP A 374 50.89 28.60 98.22
C ASP A 374 51.92 28.04 99.22
N LEU A 375 52.51 26.87 98.93
CA LEU A 375 53.59 26.29 99.74
C LEU A 375 54.85 27.14 99.70
N HIS A 376 55.20 27.72 98.55
CA HIS A 376 56.34 28.63 98.43
C HIS A 376 56.13 29.90 99.25
N LEU A 377 54.94 30.49 99.22
CA LEU A 377 54.58 31.62 100.07
C LEU A 377 54.61 31.26 101.57
N ALA A 378 54.07 30.08 101.93
CA ALA A 378 54.11 29.60 103.32
C ALA A 378 55.54 29.38 103.81
N LEU A 379 56.42 28.84 102.95
CA LEU A 379 57.84 28.67 103.24
C LEU A 379 58.52 30.04 103.44
N GLN A 380 58.27 31.01 102.54
CA GLN A 380 58.81 32.37 102.67
C GLN A 380 58.36 33.05 103.97
N VAL A 381 57.09 32.90 104.36
CA VAL A 381 56.59 33.41 105.65
C VAL A 381 57.26 32.73 106.84
N ALA A 382 57.49 31.42 106.75
CA ALA A 382 58.19 30.67 107.78
C ALA A 382 59.67 31.10 107.89
N GLU A 383 60.35 31.32 106.76
CA GLU A 383 61.71 31.87 106.69
C GLU A 383 61.77 33.27 107.31
N ASP A 384 60.88 34.19 106.92
CA ASP A 384 60.80 35.55 107.50
C ASP A 384 60.54 35.52 109.01
N ARG A 385 59.74 34.56 109.48
CA ARG A 385 59.49 34.36 110.92
C ARG A 385 60.73 33.81 111.62
N ALA A 386 61.43 32.85 111.02
CA ALA A 386 62.66 32.29 111.55
C ALA A 386 63.75 33.38 111.62
N SER A 387 63.93 34.20 110.59
CA SER A 387 64.85 35.34 110.59
C SER A 387 64.49 36.38 111.66
N ARG A 388 63.20 36.67 111.87
CA ARG A 388 62.74 37.54 112.97
C ARG A 388 63.06 36.95 114.34
N LEU A 389 62.78 35.67 114.56
CA LEU A 389 63.11 34.97 115.81
C LEU A 389 64.62 34.92 116.05
N GLN A 390 65.42 34.69 115.00
CA GLN A 390 66.87 34.73 115.07
C GLN A 390 67.37 36.15 115.41
N GLY A 391 66.77 37.19 114.83
CA GLY A 391 67.02 38.58 115.19
C GLY A 391 66.69 38.87 116.66
N GLN A 392 65.53 38.41 117.14
CA GLN A 392 65.14 38.52 118.55
C GLN A 392 66.07 37.76 119.50
N LEU A 393 66.55 36.57 119.11
CA LEU A 393 67.55 35.81 119.86
C LEU A 393 68.87 36.58 119.94
N LEU A 394 69.37 37.12 118.84
CA LEU A 394 70.58 37.96 118.83
C LEU A 394 70.40 39.22 119.69
N GLU A 395 69.23 39.84 119.67
CA GLU A 395 68.89 40.99 120.53
C GLU A 395 68.86 40.59 122.02
N ALA A 396 68.27 39.43 122.33
CA ALA A 396 68.22 38.87 123.67
C ALA A 396 69.63 38.49 124.16
N GLU A 397 70.46 37.88 123.32
CA GLU A 397 71.87 37.60 123.60
C GLU A 397 72.65 38.88 123.87
N LYS A 398 72.49 39.92 123.04
CA LYS A 398 73.08 41.25 123.31
C LYS A 398 72.57 41.86 124.63
N SER A 399 71.29 41.68 124.97
CA SER A 399 70.73 42.13 126.25
C SER A 399 71.31 41.36 127.43
N VAL A 400 71.50 40.04 127.30
CA VAL A 400 72.11 39.18 128.32
C VAL A 400 73.58 39.54 128.50
N ILE A 401 74.36 39.66 127.41
CA ILE A 401 75.74 40.14 127.44
C ILE A 401 75.80 41.54 128.05
N GLY A 402 74.89 42.44 127.69
CA GLY A 402 74.80 43.78 128.28
C GLY A 402 74.51 43.73 129.79
N ARG A 403 73.62 42.84 130.24
CA ARG A 403 73.37 42.61 131.67
C ARG A 403 74.56 41.98 132.38
N GLU A 404 75.27 41.06 131.74
CA GLU A 404 76.49 40.45 132.27
C GLU A 404 77.62 41.48 132.37
N VAL A 405 77.78 42.38 131.40
CA VAL A 405 78.73 43.50 131.46
C VAL A 405 78.34 44.45 132.59
N VAL A 406 77.05 44.78 132.76
CA VAL A 406 76.57 45.60 133.89
C VAL A 406 76.79 44.89 135.24
N LEU A 407 76.60 43.57 135.31
CA LEU A 407 76.89 42.77 136.49
C LEU A 407 78.39 42.72 136.79
N HIS A 408 79.24 42.52 135.78
CA HIS A 408 80.70 42.58 135.90
C HIS A 408 81.19 43.99 136.29
N GLN A 409 80.53 45.04 135.79
CA GLN A 409 80.83 46.42 136.16
C GLN A 409 80.38 46.73 137.59
N LYS A 410 79.23 46.20 138.03
CA LYS A 410 78.79 46.22 139.44
C LYS A 410 79.75 45.45 140.34
N GLN A 411 80.26 44.30 139.89
CA GLN A 411 81.22 43.48 140.62
C GLN A 411 82.59 44.18 140.70
N ASN A 412 83.02 44.88 139.64
CA ASN A 412 84.23 45.71 139.65
C ASN A 412 84.10 46.97 140.53
N SER A 413 82.90 47.56 140.63
CA SER A 413 82.65 48.61 141.64
C SER A 413 82.60 48.05 143.07
N SER A 414 82.12 46.82 143.28
CA SER A 414 82.16 46.14 144.58
C SER A 414 83.59 45.81 145.02
N SER A 415 84.48 45.47 144.08
CA SER A 415 85.90 45.25 144.34
C SER A 415 86.68 46.53 144.72
N ARG A 416 86.21 47.73 144.32
CA ARG A 416 86.79 49.00 144.79
C ARG A 416 86.41 49.36 146.23
N TRP A 417 85.26 48.91 146.72
CA TRP A 417 84.84 49.11 148.11
C TRP A 417 85.52 48.15 149.08
N THR A 418 85.77 46.90 148.68
CA THR A 418 86.48 45.91 149.53
C THR A 418 87.96 46.22 149.72
N HIS A 419 88.62 46.85 148.74
CA HIS A 419 90.01 47.31 148.92
C HIS A 419 90.12 48.53 149.86
N ARG A 420 89.12 49.43 149.89
CA ARG A 420 89.09 50.56 150.85
C ARG A 420 88.73 50.12 152.27
N LEU A 421 87.89 49.11 152.46
CA LEU A 421 87.56 48.57 153.80
C LEU A 421 88.72 47.81 154.45
N ARG A 422 89.54 47.08 153.69
CA ARG A 422 90.72 46.38 154.24
C ARG A 422 91.85 47.32 154.69
N GLY A 423 91.92 48.53 154.13
CA GLY A 423 92.85 49.57 154.60
C GLY A 423 92.45 50.16 155.97
N TRP A 424 91.16 50.27 156.24
CA TRP A 424 90.65 50.84 157.50
C TRP A 424 90.79 49.85 158.68
N ILE A 425 90.56 48.56 158.44
CA ILE A 425 90.70 47.51 159.48
C ILE A 425 92.15 47.33 159.95
N ARG A 426 93.16 47.58 159.10
CA ARG A 426 94.57 47.58 159.53
C ARG A 426 94.95 48.80 160.38
N LYS A 427 94.25 49.93 160.26
CA LYS A 427 94.48 51.13 161.07
C LYS A 427 93.83 51.05 162.45
N VAL A 428 92.71 50.34 162.60
CA VAL A 428 92.01 50.20 163.89
C VAL A 428 92.62 49.12 164.78
N ARG A 429 93.25 48.07 164.22
CA ARG A 429 93.90 47.01 165.01
C ARG A 429 95.28 47.38 165.59
N ALA A 430 95.82 48.55 165.28
CA ALA A 430 97.07 49.04 165.87
C ALA A 430 96.88 49.90 167.14
N SER A 431 95.64 50.12 167.62
CA SER A 431 95.36 50.92 168.83
C SER A 431 94.82 50.10 170.02
N ALA A 432 94.91 48.78 169.97
CA ALA A 432 94.53 47.91 171.07
C ALA A 432 95.57 46.82 171.30
N TYR A 433 96.79 47.26 171.61
CA TYR A 433 97.78 46.61 172.48
C TYR A 433 98.73 47.71 172.95
N TYR A 434 98.16 48.57 173.79
CA TYR A 434 98.74 48.93 175.08
C TYR A 434 98.02 48.09 176.13
#